data_AF-A0A2T4ZHS5-F1
#
_entry.id   AF-A0A2T4ZHS5-F1
#
_cell.length_a   1.000
_cell.length_b   1.000
_cell.length_c   1.000
_cell.angle_alpha   90.00
_cell.angle_beta   90.00
_cell.angle_gamma   90.00
#
_symmetry.space_group_name_H-M   'P 1'
#
loop_
_entity.id
_entity.type
_entity.pdbx_description
1 polymer ?
#
loop_
_entity_poly.entity_id
_entity_poly.type
_entity_poly.pdbx_seq_one_letter_code
_entity_poly.pdbx_strand_id
1 'polypeptide(L)' 'MTTIKLQIPPDLLAAVDRFIEEEVPSASRTDAMVAALRAWAVGNGLMLSWRGPQEPPASWPAAANDG' A
#
# COMPACT_ATOMS: atom_id res chain seq x y z
N MET A 1 -7.14 16.00 -11.01
CA MET A 1 -6.38 14.76 -10.87
C MET A 1 -4.90 15.16 -10.86
N THR A 2 -4.16 14.85 -9.81
CA THR A 2 -2.77 15.30 -9.65
C THR A 2 -1.82 14.16 -10.03
N THR A 3 -0.82 14.44 -10.85
CA THR A 3 0.18 13.45 -11.28
C THR A 3 1.44 13.60 -10.44
N ILE A 4 1.91 12.50 -9.86
CA ILE A 4 3.18 12.44 -9.13
C ILE A 4 4.10 11.50 -9.92
N LYS A 5 5.34 11.94 -10.18
CA LYS A 5 6.40 11.08 -10.71
C LYS A 5 7.19 10.52 -9.54
N LEU A 6 7.15 9.20 -9.35
CA LEU A 6 7.97 8.51 -8.37
C LEU A 6 9.15 7.82 -9.05
N GLN A 7 10.32 7.91 -8.43
CA GLN A 7 11.41 6.99 -8.69
C GLN A 7 11.40 5.94 -7.57
N ILE A 8 11.17 4.69 -7.95
CA ILE A 8 11.07 3.57 -7.01
C ILE A 8 12.28 2.66 -7.26
N PRO A 9 13.05 2.31 -6.21
CA PRO A 9 14.10 1.31 -6.33
C PRO A 9 13.54 -0.02 -6.86
N PRO A 10 14.31 -0.79 -7.65
CA PRO A 10 13.83 -2.01 -8.27
C PRO A 10 13.38 -3.07 -7.26
N ASP A 11 14.06 -3.18 -6.12
CA ASP A 11 13.69 -4.15 -5.06
C ASP A 11 12.35 -3.81 -4.42
N LEU A 12 12.07 -2.52 -4.21
CA LEU A 12 10.79 -2.05 -3.67
C LEU A 12 9.66 -2.26 -4.68
N LEU A 13 9.92 -2.05 -5.98
CA LEU A 13 8.95 -2.34 -7.03
C LEU A 13 8.59 -3.83 -7.06
N ALA A 14 9.57 -4.72 -6.92
CA ALA A 14 9.35 -6.16 -6.86
C ALA A 14 8.50 -6.58 -5.65
N ALA A 15 8.73 -5.97 -4.47
CA ALA A 15 7.93 -6.22 -3.28
C ALA A 15 6.46 -5.76 -3.46
N VAL A 16 6.25 -4.61 -4.12
CA VAL A 16 4.91 -4.10 -4.45
C VAL A 16 4.20 -5.02 -5.44
N ASP A 17 4.89 -5.47 -6.48
CA ASP A 17 4.31 -6.40 -7.47
C ASP A 17 3.89 -7.72 -6.82
N ARG A 18 4.72 -8.26 -5.92
CA ARG A 18 4.38 -9.45 -5.15
C ARG A 18 3.14 -9.25 -4.26
N PHE A 19 3.06 -8.12 -3.55
CA PHE A 19 1.88 -7.79 -2.75
C PHE A 19 0.61 -7.70 -3.61
N ILE A 20 0.69 -7.13 -4.80
CA ILE A 20 -0.44 -7.05 -5.73
C ILE A 20 -0.90 -8.44 -6.16
N GLU A 21 0.04 -9.31 -6.51
CA GLU A 21 -0.25 -10.68 -6.94
C GLU A 21 -0.87 -11.53 -5.83
N GLU A 22 -0.39 -11.39 -4.59
CA GLU A 22 -0.81 -12.22 -3.46
C GLU A 22 -2.10 -11.71 -2.78
N GLU A 23 -2.22 -10.41 -2.54
CA GLU A 23 -3.26 -9.84 -1.67
C GLU A 23 -4.41 -9.18 -2.44
N VAL A 24 -4.15 -8.69 -3.65
CA VAL A 24 -5.17 -7.95 -4.43
C VAL A 24 -5.18 -8.43 -5.89
N PRO A 25 -5.42 -9.73 -6.13
CA PRO A 25 -5.45 -10.27 -7.48
C PRO A 25 -6.49 -9.50 -8.30
N SER A 26 -6.06 -8.91 -9.42
CA SER A 26 -6.81 -8.04 -10.34
C SER A 26 -6.72 -6.52 -10.11
N ALA A 27 -6.01 -6.03 -9.08
CA ALA A 27 -5.77 -4.60 -8.93
C ALA A 27 -4.67 -4.12 -9.90
N SER A 28 -4.84 -2.92 -10.46
CA SER A 28 -3.74 -2.28 -11.18
C SER A 28 -2.64 -1.88 -10.19
N ARG A 29 -1.40 -1.82 -10.65
CA ARG A 29 -0.26 -1.37 -9.83
C ARG A 29 -0.52 0.01 -9.20
N THR A 30 -1.15 0.91 -9.96
CA THR A 30 -1.54 2.24 -9.47
C THR A 30 -2.55 2.14 -8.33
N ASP A 31 -3.59 1.32 -8.47
CA ASP A 31 -4.63 1.19 -7.44
C ASP A 31 -4.06 0.59 -6.16
N ALA A 32 -3.19 -0.41 -6.27
CA ALA A 32 -2.54 -1.02 -5.12
C ALA A 32 -1.57 -0.06 -4.42
N MET A 33 -0.80 0.73 -5.17
CA MET A 33 0.04 1.79 -4.59
C MET A 33 -0.80 2.85 -3.86
N VAL A 34 -1.93 3.25 -4.44
CA VAL A 34 -2.86 4.19 -3.80
C VAL A 34 -3.47 3.58 -2.54
N ALA A 35 -3.83 2.30 -2.57
CA ALA A 35 -4.35 1.58 -1.41
C ALA A 35 -3.30 1.49 -0.28
N ALA A 36 -2.05 1.15 -0.62
CA ALA A 36 -0.94 1.12 0.33
C ALA A 36 -0.68 2.49 0.96
N LEU A 37 -0.64 3.56 0.15
CA LEU A 37 -0.46 4.94 0.63
C LEU A 37 -1.59 5.35 1.59
N ARG A 38 -2.83 4.97 1.27
CA ARG A 38 -4.00 5.24 2.12
C ARG A 38 -3.92 4.47 3.44
N ALA A 39 -3.55 3.19 3.40
CA ALA A 39 -3.40 2.37 4.61
C ALA A 39 -2.32 2.96 5.54
N TRP A 40 -1.18 3.36 4.98
CA TRP A 40 -0.13 4.07 5.70
C TRP A 40 -0.65 5.38 6.34
N ALA A 41 -1.36 6.22 5.58
CA ALA A 41 -1.89 7.50 6.08
C ALA A 41 -2.93 7.30 7.20
N VAL A 42 -3.78 6.28 7.11
CA VAL A 42 -4.74 5.94 8.17
C VAL A 42 -4.02 5.42 9.41
N GLY A 43 -3.06 4.50 9.26
CA GLY A 43 -2.28 3.95 10.38
C GLY A 43 -1.50 5.02 11.16
N ASN A 44 -1.07 6.09 10.47
CA ASN A 44 -0.39 7.23 11.08
C ASN A 44 -1.35 8.33 11.58
N GLY A 45 -2.67 8.15 11.48
CA GLY A 45 -3.66 9.15 11.88
C GLY A 45 -3.69 10.41 11.00
N LEU A 46 -3.01 10.39 9.85
CA LEU A 46 -3.01 11.49 8.86
C LEU A 46 -4.30 11.51 8.04
N MET A 47 -5.07 10.42 8.07
CA MET A 47 -6.38 10.30 7.40
C MET A 47 -7.40 9.64 8.33
N LEU A 48 -8.59 10.27 8.46
CA LEU A 48 -9.58 9.93 9.50
C LEU A 48 -10.44 8.68 9.21
N SER A 49 -10.56 8.19 7.97
CA SER A 49 -11.16 6.88 7.66
C SER A 49 -11.18 6.54 6.16
N TRP A 50 -11.02 5.24 5.87
CA TRP A 50 -11.36 4.59 4.60
C TRP A 50 -12.54 3.65 4.85
N ARG A 51 -13.63 3.79 4.07
CA ARG A 51 -14.81 2.89 4.10
C ARG A 51 -14.93 2.07 2.79
N GLY A 52 -13.80 1.66 2.23
CA GLY A 52 -13.76 0.59 1.22
C GLY A 52 -13.61 -0.78 1.90
N PRO A 53 -13.83 -1.89 1.17
CA PRO A 53 -13.93 -3.23 1.77
C PRO A 53 -12.69 -3.54 2.64
N GLN A 54 -12.94 -3.80 3.93
CA GLN A 54 -11.95 -4.18 4.95
C GLN A 54 -11.72 -5.70 4.87
N GLU A 55 -10.53 -6.24 5.11
CA GLU A 55 -9.75 -6.05 6.34
C GLU A 55 -8.24 -6.28 6.07
N PRO A 56 -7.33 -5.40 6.55
CA PRO A 56 -5.89 -5.71 6.56
C PRO A 56 -5.62 -6.86 7.55
N PRO A 57 -4.66 -7.77 7.27
CA PRO A 57 -4.34 -8.86 8.17
C PRO A 57 -3.95 -8.32 9.55
N ALA A 58 -4.43 -9.01 10.60
CA ALA A 58 -4.38 -8.60 12.00
C ALA A 58 -2.96 -8.34 12.57
N SER A 59 -1.91 -8.60 11.80
CA SER A 59 -0.52 -8.31 12.17
C SER A 59 0.31 -7.97 10.93
N TRP A 60 0.73 -6.71 10.82
CA TRP A 60 1.86 -6.36 9.96
C TRP A 60 3.15 -6.98 10.54
N PRO A 61 4.02 -7.63 9.74
CA PRO A 61 5.31 -8.06 10.23
C PRO A 61 6.11 -6.84 10.68
N ALA A 62 6.72 -6.93 11.88
CA ALA A 62 7.46 -5.83 12.52
C ALA A 62 8.53 -5.16 11.65
N ALA A 63 9.00 -5.85 10.60
CA ALA A 63 9.94 -5.33 9.60
C ALA A 63 9.42 -4.10 8.82
N ALA A 64 8.12 -3.80 8.84
CA ALA A 64 7.56 -2.62 8.20
C ALA A 64 7.75 -1.32 9.02
N ASN A 65 8.18 -1.41 10.29
CA ASN A 65 8.31 -0.27 11.20
C ASN A 65 9.76 0.20 11.43
N ASP A 66 10.77 -0.47 10.87
CA ASP A 66 12.19 -0.11 11.05
C ASP A 66 12.75 0.74 9.89
N GLY A 67 12.22 1.95 9.73
CA GLY A 67 12.73 2.96 8.80
C GLY A 67 12.54 4.38 9.31
#